data_AF-A0AAU8LLD6-F1
#
_entry.id   AF-A0AAU8LLD6-F1
#
_cell.length_a   1.000
_cell.length_b   1.000
_cell.length_c   1.000
_cell.angle_alpha   90.00
_cell.angle_beta   90.00
_cell.angle_gamma   90.00
#
_symmetry.space_group_name_H-M   'P 1'
#
loop_
_entity.id
_entity.type
_entity.pdbx_description
1 polymer ?
#
loop_
_entity_poly.entity_id
_entity_poly.type
_entity_poly.pdbx_seq_one_letter_code
_entity_poly.pdbx_strand_id
1 'polypeptide(L)'
;MDSSEAVDWLIQNYPVSSIDYGEALALIPHRSWRKDDQLRLARYYFTKLPFASARGYEAFASIMSIHNLILCISENLPINELDKELLLYHAIPTLNKAAKNERDQLLINKLQKN
;
A
#
# COMPACT_ATOMS: atom_id res chain seq x y z
N MET A 1 17.16 10.34 12.59
CA MET A 1 16.65 10.17 11.23
C MET A 1 15.24 10.70 11.18
N ASP A 2 15.01 11.75 10.40
CA ASP A 2 13.67 12.28 10.19
C ASP A 2 12.81 11.34 9.33
N SER A 3 11.60 11.76 8.98
CA SER A 3 10.67 10.96 8.17
C SER A 3 11.14 10.83 6.71
N SER A 4 11.69 11.89 6.12
CA SER A 4 12.13 11.88 4.72
C SER A 4 13.42 11.08 4.55
N GLU A 5 14.41 11.29 5.41
CA GLU A 5 15.66 10.52 5.42
C GLU A 5 15.39 9.02 5.55
N ALA A 6 14.34 8.65 6.28
CA ALA A 6 13.93 7.27 6.43
C ALA A 6 13.26 6.67 5.19
N VAL A 7 12.48 7.48 4.46
CA VAL A 7 11.98 7.06 3.14
C VAL A 7 13.16 6.78 2.23
N ASP A 8 14.10 7.71 2.16
CA ASP A 8 15.27 7.59 1.29
C ASP A 8 16.12 6.37 1.69
N TRP A 9 16.32 6.14 2.99
CA TRP A 9 17.02 4.96 3.49
C TRP A 9 16.30 3.65 3.12
N LEU A 10 14.97 3.57 3.29
CA LEU A 10 14.21 2.37 2.90
C LEU A 10 14.32 2.11 1.40
N ILE A 11 14.14 3.12 0.56
CA ILE A 11 14.23 3.00 -0.90
C ILE A 11 15.64 2.59 -1.34
N GLN A 12 16.69 3.09 -0.67
CA GLN A 12 18.07 2.74 -0.99
C GLN A 12 18.45 1.31 -0.56
N ASN A 13 17.99 0.85 0.61
CA ASN A 13 18.38 -0.45 1.16
C ASN A 13 17.46 -1.60 0.72
N TYR A 14 16.19 -1.28 0.45
CA TYR A 14 15.17 -2.24 0.03
C TYR A 14 14.46 -1.75 -1.24
N PRO A 15 15.20 -1.40 -2.31
CA PRO A 15 14.59 -0.90 -3.53
C PRO A 15 13.66 -1.97 -4.11
N VAL A 16 12.60 -1.54 -4.81
CA VAL A 16 11.68 -2.51 -5.43
C VAL A 16 12.42 -3.47 -6.35
N SER A 17 13.49 -3.07 -7.02
CA SER A 17 14.31 -3.95 -7.87
C SER A 17 15.00 -5.10 -7.12
N SER A 18 15.23 -4.97 -5.82
CA SER A 18 15.84 -6.01 -4.97
C SER A 18 14.93 -7.23 -4.81
N ILE A 19 15.53 -8.38 -4.45
CA ILE A 19 14.80 -9.57 -3.97
C ILE A 19 14.28 -9.37 -2.54
N ASP A 20 14.98 -8.56 -1.74
CA ASP A 20 14.70 -8.35 -0.32
C ASP A 20 13.74 -7.18 -0.06
N TYR A 21 13.11 -6.60 -1.10
CA TYR A 21 12.22 -5.44 -0.95
C TYR A 21 11.04 -5.70 0.01
N GLY A 22 10.66 -6.97 0.20
CA GLY A 22 9.64 -7.38 1.16
C GLY A 22 9.98 -7.07 2.62
N GLU A 23 11.27 -6.93 2.95
CA GLU A 23 11.72 -6.52 4.29
C GLU A 23 11.29 -5.09 4.63
N ALA A 24 11.21 -4.20 3.64
CA ALA A 24 10.65 -2.87 3.85
C ALA A 24 9.23 -2.92 4.42
N LEU A 25 8.42 -3.88 3.98
CA LEU A 25 7.04 -4.04 4.45
C LEU A 25 6.97 -4.48 5.92
N ALA A 26 8.00 -5.15 6.44
CA ALA A 26 8.10 -5.42 7.88
C ALA A 26 8.50 -4.16 8.64
N LEU A 27 9.37 -3.31 8.09
CA LEU A 27 9.91 -2.14 8.78
C LEU A 27 8.95 -0.93 8.79
N ILE A 28 8.19 -0.73 7.71
CA ILE A 28 7.30 0.43 7.53
C ILE A 28 6.35 0.65 8.72
N PRO A 29 5.65 -0.36 9.27
CA PRO A 29 4.72 -0.17 10.38
C PRO A 29 5.36 0.26 11.71
N HIS A 30 6.66 0.06 11.90
CA HIS A 30 7.33 0.25 13.20
C HIS A 30 7.73 1.69 13.50
N ARG A 31 7.24 2.66 12.73
CA ARG A 31 7.47 4.08 13.00
C ARG A 31 6.34 4.96 12.50
N SER A 32 6.30 6.18 13.02
CA SER A 32 5.43 7.23 12.52
C SER A 32 6.02 7.90 11.27
N TRP A 33 5.14 8.26 10.36
CA TRP A 33 5.46 8.86 9.07
C TRP A 33 4.66 10.14 8.87
N ARG A 34 5.28 11.15 8.24
CA ARG A 34 4.54 12.32 7.73
C ARG A 34 3.64 11.88 6.59
N LYS A 35 2.52 12.58 6.40
CA LYS A 35 1.51 12.24 5.38
C LYS A 35 2.12 12.14 3.97
N ASP A 36 2.99 13.08 3.61
CA ASP A 36 3.63 13.09 2.28
C ASP A 36 4.61 11.92 2.11
N ASP A 37 5.28 11.51 3.20
CA ASP A 37 6.21 10.38 3.19
C ASP A 37 5.49 9.03 3.14
N GLN A 38 4.31 8.91 3.77
CA GLN A 38 3.44 7.74 3.61
C GLN A 38 3.08 7.54 2.13
N LEU A 39 2.70 8.62 1.44
CA LEU A 39 2.38 8.59 0.00
C LEU A 39 3.60 8.27 -0.85
N ARG A 40 4.77 8.84 -0.56
CA ARG A 40 6.03 8.52 -1.27
C ARG A 40 6.37 7.04 -1.17
N LEU A 41 6.30 6.45 0.03
CA LEU A 41 6.53 5.03 0.23
C LEU A 41 5.50 4.17 -0.50
N ALA A 42 4.21 4.45 -0.32
CA ALA A 42 3.14 3.66 -0.92
C ALA A 42 3.24 3.64 -2.45
N ARG A 43 3.46 4.80 -3.07
CA ARG A 43 3.64 4.91 -4.52
C ARG A 43 4.87 4.18 -5.01
N TYR A 44 5.98 4.26 -4.28
CA TYR A 44 7.21 3.56 -4.66
C TYR A 44 7.05 2.04 -4.60
N TYR A 45 6.54 1.50 -3.48
CA TYR A 45 6.46 0.05 -3.31
C TYR A 45 5.32 -0.58 -4.12
N PHE A 46 4.20 0.12 -4.37
CA PHE A 46 3.12 -0.43 -5.20
C PHE A 46 3.48 -0.57 -6.69
N THR A 47 4.59 0.01 -7.17
CA THR A 47 5.01 -0.22 -8.56
C THR A 47 5.45 -1.66 -8.84
N LYS A 48 5.80 -2.43 -7.81
CA LYS A 48 6.30 -3.82 -7.95
C LYS A 48 5.71 -4.81 -6.94
N LEU A 49 4.89 -4.36 -5.99
CA LEU A 49 4.36 -5.25 -4.97
C LEU A 49 3.68 -6.47 -5.60
N PRO A 50 3.91 -7.68 -5.07
CA PRO A 50 3.25 -8.85 -5.58
C PRO A 50 1.81 -8.73 -5.11
N PHE A 51 0.91 -8.42 -6.05
CA PHE A 51 -0.52 -8.26 -5.77
C PHE A 51 -1.19 -9.58 -5.27
N ALA A 52 -0.40 -10.64 -5.10
CA ALA A 52 -0.75 -11.95 -4.57
C ALA A 52 -0.58 -12.09 -3.03
N SER A 53 -0.58 -10.99 -2.27
CA SER A 53 -0.50 -11.05 -0.80
C SER A 53 -1.15 -9.86 -0.10
N ALA A 54 -1.70 -10.10 1.09
CA ALA A 54 -2.26 -9.04 1.94
C ALA A 54 -1.20 -8.15 2.61
N ARG A 55 0.04 -8.65 2.77
CA ARG A 55 1.09 -8.05 3.62
C ARG A 55 1.38 -6.59 3.28
N GLY A 56 1.48 -6.26 1.99
CA GLY A 56 1.73 -4.88 1.55
C GLY A 56 0.59 -3.94 1.95
N TYR A 57 -0.66 -4.34 1.70
CA TYR A 57 -1.81 -3.53 2.07
C TYR A 57 -1.94 -3.36 3.58
N GLU A 58 -1.64 -4.41 4.36
CA GLU A 58 -1.71 -4.37 5.83
C GLU A 58 -0.65 -3.41 6.38
N ALA A 59 0.58 -3.48 5.87
CA ALA A 59 1.65 -2.59 6.26
C ALA A 59 1.28 -1.12 6.01
N PHE A 60 0.77 -0.78 4.82
CA PHE A 60 0.37 0.59 4.50
C PHE A 60 -0.90 1.03 5.22
N ALA A 61 -1.91 0.16 5.39
CA ALA A 61 -3.13 0.48 6.13
C ALA A 61 -2.85 0.82 7.60
N SER A 62 -1.76 0.30 8.18
CA SER A 62 -1.36 0.62 9.55
C SER A 62 -0.80 2.04 9.71
N ILE A 63 -0.28 2.66 8.64
CA ILE A 63 0.41 3.95 8.72
C ILE A 63 -0.34 5.10 8.03
N MET A 64 -1.32 4.83 7.18
CA MET A 64 -2.00 5.86 6.37
C MET A 64 -3.52 5.70 6.33
N SER A 65 -4.22 6.76 5.90
CA SER A 65 -5.68 6.70 5.71
C SER A 65 -6.06 5.78 4.54
N ILE A 66 -7.23 5.13 4.63
CA ILE A 66 -7.79 4.31 3.53
C ILE A 66 -7.91 5.08 2.23
N HIS A 67 -8.36 6.33 2.28
CA HIS A 67 -8.44 7.18 1.08
C HIS A 67 -7.12 7.21 0.30
N ASN A 68 -6.02 7.52 0.98
CA ASN A 68 -4.71 7.58 0.35
C ASN A 68 -4.20 6.20 -0.08
N LEU A 69 -4.52 5.15 0.68
CA LEU A 69 -4.15 3.79 0.32
C LEU A 69 -4.85 3.34 -0.97
N ILE A 70 -6.18 3.55 -1.06
CA ILE A 70 -6.98 3.27 -2.26
C ILE A 70 -6.45 4.08 -3.44
N LEU A 71 -6.13 5.36 -3.25
CA LEU A 71 -5.53 6.18 -4.32
C LEU A 71 -4.26 5.53 -4.88
N CYS A 72 -3.32 5.11 -4.03
CA CYS A 72 -2.06 4.52 -4.48
C CYS A 72 -2.26 3.12 -5.12
N ILE A 73 -3.25 2.36 -4.66
CA ILE A 73 -3.64 1.08 -5.28
C ILE A 73 -4.24 1.35 -6.68
N SER A 74 -5.16 2.30 -6.80
CA SER A 74 -5.82 2.67 -8.05
C SER A 74 -4.83 3.17 -9.11
N GLU A 75 -3.78 3.89 -8.70
CA GLU A 75 -2.69 4.34 -9.57
C GLU A 75 -1.87 3.18 -10.18
N ASN A 76 -1.94 1.97 -9.60
CA ASN A 76 -1.15 0.80 -9.99
C ASN A 76 -2.00 -0.45 -10.30
N LEU A 77 -3.27 -0.28 -10.68
CA LEU A 77 -4.11 -1.43 -11.04
C LEU A 77 -3.55 -2.17 -12.26
N PRO A 78 -3.44 -3.51 -12.21
CA PRO A 78 -3.07 -4.32 -13.35
C PRO A 78 -4.05 -4.14 -14.51
N ILE A 79 -3.51 -4.15 -15.73
CA ILE A 79 -4.32 -4.14 -16.97
C ILE A 79 -4.97 -5.51 -17.17
N ASN A 80 -4.30 -6.58 -16.73
CA ASN A 80 -4.84 -7.94 -16.81
C ASN A 80 -5.92 -8.15 -15.73
N GLU A 81 -7.10 -8.61 -16.14
CA GLU A 81 -8.23 -8.79 -15.23
C GLU A 81 -7.98 -9.88 -14.16
N LEU A 82 -7.23 -10.95 -14.43
CA LEU A 82 -6.91 -11.97 -13.43
C LEU A 82 -5.96 -11.42 -12.36
N ASP A 83 -4.94 -10.67 -12.78
CA ASP A 83 -4.01 -10.04 -11.84
C ASP A 83 -4.72 -8.98 -10.98
N LYS A 84 -5.66 -8.24 -11.59
CA LYS A 84 -6.51 -7.28 -10.90
C LYS A 84 -7.48 -7.95 -9.94
N GLU A 85 -8.11 -9.06 -10.31
CA GLU A 85 -8.97 -9.84 -9.42
C GLU A 85 -8.15 -10.37 -8.22
N LEU A 86 -6.96 -10.90 -8.48
CA LEU A 86 -6.05 -11.37 -7.43
C LEU A 86 -5.62 -10.23 -6.49
N LEU A 87 -5.29 -9.05 -7.06
CA LEU A 87 -5.03 -7.84 -6.30
C LEU A 87 -6.18 -7.52 -5.36
N LEU A 88 -7.39 -7.40 -5.91
CA LEU A 88 -8.60 -7.03 -5.16
C LEU A 88 -8.95 -8.09 -4.11
N TYR A 89 -8.74 -9.37 -4.41
CA TYR A 89 -8.93 -10.49 -3.48
C TYR A 89 -8.12 -10.29 -2.18
N HIS A 90 -6.89 -9.79 -2.29
CA HIS A 90 -6.04 -9.52 -1.13
C HIS A 90 -6.25 -8.11 -0.52
N ALA A 91 -6.51 -7.11 -1.35
CA ALA A 91 -6.66 -5.72 -0.88
C ALA A 91 -7.98 -5.47 -0.16
N ILE A 92 -9.10 -5.93 -0.70
CA ILE A 92 -10.45 -5.62 -0.19
C ILE A 92 -10.65 -6.09 1.26
N PRO A 93 -10.25 -7.31 1.67
CA PRO A 93 -10.36 -7.71 3.08
C PRO A 93 -9.58 -6.80 4.03
N THR A 94 -8.37 -6.38 3.64
CA THR A 94 -7.54 -5.49 4.44
C THR A 94 -8.16 -4.09 4.55
N LEU A 95 -8.67 -3.56 3.44
CA LEU A 95 -9.34 -2.26 3.43
C LEU A 95 -10.60 -2.27 4.29
N ASN A 96 -11.40 -3.35 4.23
CA ASN A 96 -12.60 -3.51 5.05
C ASN A 96 -12.27 -3.56 6.54
N LYS A 97 -11.19 -4.26 6.94
CA LYS A 97 -10.73 -4.30 8.34
C LYS A 97 -10.28 -2.92 8.84
N ALA A 98 -9.68 -2.11 7.96
CA ALA A 98 -9.17 -0.79 8.32
C ALA A 98 -10.25 0.30 8.31
N ALA A 99 -11.42 0.06 7.70
CA ALA A 99 -12.47 1.04 7.48
C ALA A 99 -13.07 1.54 8.80
N LYS A 100 -13.17 2.87 8.95
CA LYS A 100 -13.63 3.51 10.19
C LYS A 100 -15.03 4.09 10.08
N ASN A 101 -15.53 4.30 8.87
CA ASN A 101 -16.80 4.99 8.63
C ASN A 101 -17.39 4.63 7.26
N GLU A 102 -18.62 5.08 7.02
CA GLU A 102 -19.33 4.83 5.76
C GLU A 102 -18.63 5.41 4.52
N ARG A 103 -17.88 6.52 4.66
CA ARG A 103 -17.15 7.09 3.52
C ARG A 103 -16.04 6.17 3.06
N ASP A 104 -15.33 5.53 4.00
CA ASP A 104 -14.32 4.51 3.68
C ASP A 104 -14.97 3.33 2.94
N GLN A 105 -16.11 2.85 3.43
CA GLN A 105 -16.86 1.76 2.78
C GLN A 105 -17.31 2.12 1.36
N LEU A 106 -17.75 3.35 1.13
CA LEU A 106 -18.10 3.83 -0.21
C LEU A 106 -16.89 3.85 -1.16
N LEU A 107 -15.70 4.21 -0.68
CA LEU A 107 -14.48 4.18 -1.49
C LEU A 107 -14.07 2.74 -1.84
N ILE A 108 -14.18 1.81 -0.90
CA ILE A 108 -13.88 0.39 -1.11
C ILE A 108 -14.84 -0.20 -2.16
N ASN A 109 -16.13 0.07 -2.04
CA ASN A 109 -17.15 -0.39 -2.99
C ASN A 109 -16.93 0.18 -4.41
N LYS A 110 -16.40 1.40 -4.52
CA LYS A 110 -16.00 1.96 -5.82
C LYS A 110 -14.79 1.23 -6.39
N LEU A 111 -13.77 0.95 -5.57
CA LEU A 111 -12.59 0.21 -6.01
C LEU A 111 -12.95 -1.17 -6.55
N GLN A 112 -13.83 -1.90 -5.86
CA GLN A 112 -14.26 -3.25 -6.26
C GLN A 112 -15.04 -3.28 -7.60
N LYS A 113 -15.64 -2.16 -8.00
CA LYS A 113 -16.41 -2.04 -9.24
C LYS A 113 -15.59 -1.54 -10.44
N ASN A 114 -14.37 -1.06 -10.20
CA ASN A 114 -13.46 -0.66 -11.28
C ASN A 114 -12.84 -1.89 -11.90
#